data_AF-A0A846G1X9-F1
#
_entry.id   AF-A0A846G1X9-F1
#
_cell.length_a   1.000
_cell.length_b   1.000
_cell.length_c   1.000
_cell.angle_alpha   90.00
_cell.angle_beta   90.00
_cell.angle_gamma   90.00
#
_symmetry.space_group_name_H-M   'P 1'
#
loop_
_entity.id
_entity.type
_entity.pdbx_description
1 polymer ?
#
loop_
_entity_poly.entity_id
_entity_poly.type
_entity_poly.pdbx_seq_one_letter_code
_entity_poly.pdbx_strand_id
1 'polypeptide(L)'
;MSKSIKFTLTVKYTNGIEQSFEFFPELEKNMPNLASYLQKVMSSRELIIELEDRLLVIPIQNIQTIEISPPPPKLPEITLRNGRLLDN
;
A
#
# COMPACT_ATOMS: atom_id res chain seq x y z
N MET A 1 -2.45 22.60 -12.92
CA MET A 1 -1.46 21.74 -12.25
C MET A 1 -2.23 20.66 -11.49
N SER A 2 -2.15 19.40 -11.91
CA SER A 2 -2.71 18.28 -11.16
C SER A 2 -1.89 18.11 -9.87
N LYS A 3 -2.54 18.27 -8.71
CA LYS A 3 -1.90 18.11 -7.41
C LYS A 3 -1.62 16.62 -7.22
N SER A 4 -0.34 16.22 -7.26
CA SER A 4 0.05 14.84 -6.94
C SER A 4 -0.26 14.57 -5.47
N ILE A 5 -1.10 13.57 -5.21
CA ILE A 5 -1.43 13.16 -3.85
C ILE A 5 -0.29 12.26 -3.37
N LYS A 6 0.32 12.62 -2.24
CA LYS A 6 1.33 11.80 -1.57
C LYS A 6 0.63 10.71 -0.77
N PHE A 7 1.12 9.48 -0.86
CA PHE A 7 0.70 8.35 -0.04
C PHE A 7 1.86 7.83 0.79
N THR A 8 1.54 7.35 1.98
CA THR A 8 2.46 6.62 2.86
C THR A 8 2.00 5.17 2.91
N LEU A 9 2.91 4.24 2.65
CA LEU A 9 2.76 2.81 2.88
C LEU A 9 3.51 2.47 4.16
N THR A 10 2.83 1.93 5.17
CA THR A 10 3.47 1.40 6.38
C THR A 10 3.36 -0.11 6.37
N VAL A 11 4.51 -0.78 6.45
CA VAL A 11 4.63 -2.24 6.53
C VAL A 11 5.05 -2.60 7.94
N LYS A 12 4.23 -3.38 8.63
CA LYS A 12 4.59 -4.02 9.90
C LYS A 12 4.98 -5.46 9.63
N TYR A 13 6.18 -5.84 10.00
CA TYR A 13 6.73 -7.18 9.78
C TYR A 13 6.38 -8.11 10.94
N THR A 14 6.40 -9.43 10.68
CA THR A 14 6.12 -10.48 11.69
C THR A 14 7.15 -10.52 12.81
N ASN A 15 8.34 -9.96 12.60
CA ASN A 15 9.38 -9.80 13.62
C ASN A 15 9.19 -8.54 14.50
N GLY A 16 8.11 -7.77 14.31
CA GLY A 16 7.80 -6.57 15.07
C GLY A 16 8.44 -5.28 14.55
N ILE A 17 9.28 -5.35 13.51
CA ILE A 17 9.81 -4.14 12.85
C ILE A 17 8.69 -3.45 12.07
N GLU A 18 8.75 -2.13 12.02
CA GLU A 18 7.86 -1.30 11.19
C GLU A 18 8.70 -0.43 10.25
N GLN A 19 8.25 -0.29 9.01
CA GLN A 19 8.91 0.53 8.01
C GLN A 19 7.89 1.27 7.14
N SER A 20 8.11 2.57 6.93
CA SER A 20 7.24 3.42 6.12
C SER A 20 7.93 3.87 4.84
N PHE A 21 7.15 3.98 3.76
CA PHE A 21 7.58 4.41 2.44
C PHE A 21 6.64 5.50 1.93
N GLU A 22 7.21 6.56 1.33
CA GLU A 22 6.41 7.57 0.65
C GLU A 22 6.44 7.33 -0.86
N PHE A 23 5.28 7.47 -1.51
CA PHE A 23 5.19 7.35 -2.96
C PHE A 23 4.09 8.25 -3.52
N PHE A 24 4.24 8.57 -4.81
CA PHE A 24 3.26 9.32 -5.59
C PHE A 24 2.76 8.38 -6.69
N PRO A 25 1.56 7.80 -6.56
CA PRO A 25 1.02 6.99 -7.63
C PRO A 25 0.83 7.91 -8.83
N GLU A 26 1.54 7.62 -9.91
CA GLU A 26 1.30 8.27 -11.18
C GLU A 26 -0.13 7.92 -11.60
N LEU A 27 -1.04 8.88 -11.42
CA LEU A 27 -2.43 8.81 -11.87
C LEU A 27 -2.50 8.92 -13.40
N GLU A 28 -1.50 8.40 -14.13
CA GLU A 28 -1.56 8.30 -15.56
C GLU A 28 -2.59 7.23 -15.94
N LYS A 29 -3.40 7.57 -16.95
CA LYS A 29 -4.66 6.93 -17.36
C LYS A 29 -4.63 5.41 -17.58
N ASN A 30 -3.46 4.79 -17.54
CA ASN A 30 -3.23 3.38 -17.88
C ASN A 30 -2.54 2.55 -16.78
N MET A 31 -2.20 3.11 -15.61
CA MET A 31 -1.81 2.26 -14.49
C MET A 31 -3.06 1.57 -13.91
N PRO A 32 -2.99 0.27 -13.51
CA PRO A 32 -4.04 -0.32 -12.68
C PRO A 32 -4.21 0.61 -11.48
N ASN A 33 -5.44 1.12 -11.28
CA ASN A 33 -5.72 2.01 -10.15
C ASN A 33 -5.14 1.40 -8.86
N LEU A 34 -4.68 2.22 -7.93
CA LEU A 34 -4.01 1.75 -6.70
C LEU A 34 -4.82 0.63 -5.98
N ALA A 35 -6.15 0.62 -6.05
CA ALA A 35 -6.96 -0.49 -5.56
C ALA A 35 -6.73 -1.83 -6.30
N SER A 36 -6.64 -1.84 -7.62
CA SER A 36 -6.31 -3.02 -8.40
C SER A 36 -4.87 -3.49 -8.14
N TYR A 37 -3.93 -2.56 -7.92
CA TYR A 37 -2.58 -2.91 -7.46
C TYR A 37 -2.63 -3.59 -6.09
N LEU A 38 -3.37 -3.02 -5.14
CA LEU A 38 -3.51 -3.59 -3.81
C LEU A 38 -4.16 -4.97 -3.83
N GLN A 39 -5.20 -5.18 -4.64
CA GLN A 39 -5.78 -6.51 -4.83
C GLN A 39 -4.76 -7.52 -5.37
N LYS A 40 -3.90 -7.10 -6.31
CA LYS A 40 -2.82 -7.94 -6.83
C LYS A 40 -1.77 -8.23 -5.76
N VAL A 41 -1.35 -7.23 -4.98
CA VAL A 41 -0.40 -7.41 -3.86
C VAL A 41 -0.95 -8.40 -2.84
N MET A 42 -2.23 -8.30 -2.48
CA MET A 42 -2.88 -9.24 -1.56
C MET A 42 -2.95 -10.68 -2.10
N SER A 43 -2.89 -10.85 -3.43
CA SER A 43 -2.85 -12.15 -4.10
C SER A 43 -1.43 -12.57 -4.51
N SER A 44 -0.44 -11.70 -4.29
CA SER A 44 0.96 -11.89 -4.66
C SER A 44 1.71 -12.61 -3.55
N ARG A 45 2.85 -13.20 -3.90
CA ARG A 45 3.80 -13.74 -2.91
C ARG A 45 4.75 -12.69 -2.38
N GLU A 46 4.89 -11.58 -3.11
CA GLU A 46 5.88 -10.54 -2.88
C GLU A 46 5.24 -9.16 -3.02
N LEU A 47 5.65 -8.24 -2.15
CA LEU A 47 5.48 -6.80 -2.31
C LEU A 47 6.79 -6.23 -2.87
N ILE A 48 6.70 -5.55 -4.00
CA ILE A 48 7.86 -4.94 -4.67
C ILE A 48 7.72 -3.43 -4.57
N ILE A 49 8.79 -2.77 -4.12
CA ILE A 49 8.87 -1.31 -3.98
C ILE A 49 10.11 -0.85 -4.74
N GLU A 50 9.92 0.06 -5.69
CA GLU A 50 11.01 0.79 -6.32
C GLU A 50 11.42 1.95 -5.42
N LEU A 51 12.70 1.96 -5.03
CA LEU A 51 13.36 3.06 -4.34
C LEU A 51 14.33 3.73 -5.31
N GLU A 52 14.83 4.91 -4.95
CA GLU A 52 15.71 5.71 -5.83
C GLU A 52 16.96 4.95 -6.32
N ASP A 53 17.49 4.03 -5.51
CA ASP A 53 18.76 3.33 -5.77
C ASP A 53 18.60 1.82 -5.98
N ARG A 54 17.42 1.24 -5.70
CA ARG A 54 17.22 -0.22 -5.71
C ARG A 54 15.76 -0.63 -5.78
N LEU A 55 15.55 -1.89 -6.19
CA LEU A 55 14.29 -2.60 -6.00
C LEU A 55 14.30 -3.35 -4.67
N LEU A 56 13.33 -3.05 -3.81
CA LEU A 56 13.10 -3.78 -2.57
C LEU A 56 12.01 -4.82 -2.80
N VAL A 57 12.33 -6.10 -2.58
CA VAL A 57 11.38 -7.21 -2.67
C VAL A 57 11.12 -7.77 -1.27
N ILE A 58 9.88 -7.71 -0.83
CA ILE A 58 9.44 -8.14 0.50
C ILE A 58 8.51 -9.35 0.34
N PRO A 59 8.87 -10.53 0.85
CA PRO A 59 7.96 -11.68 0.89
C PRO A 59 6.73 -11.36 1.74
N ILE A 60 5.53 -11.55 1.20
CA ILE A 60 4.25 -11.26 1.90
C ILE A 60 4.14 -12.06 3.20
N GLN A 61 4.68 -13.28 3.25
CA GLN A 61 4.69 -14.12 4.46
C GLN A 61 5.44 -13.50 5.65
N ASN A 62 6.30 -12.50 5.42
CA ASN A 62 7.01 -11.78 6.47
C ASN A 62 6.27 -10.50 6.92
N ILE A 63 5.14 -10.18 6.30
CA ILE A 63 4.36 -8.99 6.59
C ILE A 63 3.17 -9.37 7.48
N GLN A 64 3.04 -8.67 8.60
CA GLN A 64 1.90 -8.77 9.49
C GLN A 64 0.75 -7.88 9.01
N THR A 65 1.03 -6.61 8.69
CA THR A 65 0.03 -5.66 8.20
C THR A 65 0.62 -4.71 7.17
N ILE A 66 -0.24 -4.25 6.25
CA ILE A 66 0.04 -3.17 5.31
C ILE A 66 -1.00 -2.08 5.55
N GLU A 67 -0.55 -0.87 5.80
CA GLU A 67 -1.40 0.32 5.92
C GLU A 67 -1.04 1.33 4.82
N ILE A 68 -2.07 1.97 4.25
CA ILE A 68 -1.90 3.06 3.29
C ILE A 68 -2.69 4.27 3.76
N SER A 69 -2.02 5.41 3.83
CA SER A 69 -2.61 6.69 4.24
C SER A 69 -2.20 7.84 3.31
N PRO A 70 -3.13 8.71 2.87
CA PRO A 70 -4.58 8.59 3.04
C PRO A 70 -5.11 7.36 2.27
N PRO A 71 -6.35 6.90 2.55
CA PRO A 71 -6.94 5.82 1.77
C PRO A 71 -7.03 6.22 0.28
N PRO A 72 -6.76 5.31 -0.67
CA PRO A 72 -6.85 5.64 -2.08
C PRO A 72 -8.28 5.97 -2.50
N PRO A 73 -8.47 6.81 -3.54
CA PRO A 73 -9.79 7.26 -3.98
C PRO A 73 -10.68 6.12 -4.49
N LYS A 74 -10.07 5.05 -5.02
CA LYS A 74 -10.72 3.79 -5.31
C LYS A 74 -10.22 2.74 -4.33
N LEU A 75 -11.13 1.95 -3.77
CA LEU A 75 -10.86 0.88 -2.82
C LEU A 75 -11.22 -0.48 -3.45
N PRO A 76 -10.59 -1.58 -3.02
CA PRO A 76 -11.04 -2.93 -3.36
C PRO A 76 -12.54 -3.14 -3.08
N GLU A 77 -13.20 -3.95 -3.90
CA GLU A 77 -14.64 -4.24 -3.74
C GLU A 77 -14.98 -4.88 -2.39
N ILE A 78 -14.05 -5.65 -1.83
CA ILE A 78 -14.19 -6.33 -0.55
C ILE A 78 -13.99 -5.42 0.67
N THR A 79 -13.75 -4.12 0.48
CA THR A 79 -13.45 -3.19 1.58
C THR A 79 -14.71 -2.81 2.38
N LEU A 80 -14.67 -3.07 3.70
CA LEU A 80 -15.63 -2.51 4.65
C LEU A 80 -15.36 -1.00 4.85
N ARG A 81 -16.40 -0.18 4.68
CA ARG A 81 -16.29 1.29 4.75
C ARG A 81 -16.67 1.80 6.13
N ASN A 82 -16.05 2.93 6.52
CA ASN A 82 -16.31 3.64 7.77
C ASN A 82 -16.02 2.81 9.04
N GLY A 83 -15.02 1.93 8.99
CA GLY A 83 -14.50 1.26 10.18
C GLY A 83 -13.87 2.26 11.15
N ARG A 84 -13.99 2.00 12.45
CA ARG A 84 -13.37 2.79 13.51
C ARG A 84 -12.63 1.85 14.45
N LEU A 85 -11.38 2.17 14.79
CA LEU A 85 -10.65 1.50 15.86
C LEU A 85 -11.34 1.80 17.19
N LEU A 86 -11.62 0.76 17.95
CA LEU A 86 -12.05 0.89 19.34
C LEU A 86 -10.79 0.84 20.20
N ASP A 87 -10.62 1.83 21.06
CA ASP A 87 -9.62 1.76 22.12
C ASP A 87 -10.10 0.68 23.11
N ASN A 88 -9.27 -0.33 23.34
CA ASN A 88 -9.51 -1.37 24.34
C ASN A 88 -9.04 -0.91 25.72
#